data_AF-A0A947S4D6-F1
#
_entry.id   AF-A0A947S4D6-F1
#
_cell.length_a   1.000
_cell.length_b   1.000
_cell.length_c   1.000
_cell.angle_alpha   90.00
_cell.angle_beta   90.00
_cell.angle_gamma   90.00
#
_symmetry.space_group_name_H-M   'P 1'
#
loop_
_entity.id
_entity.type
_entity.pdbx_description
1 polymer ?
#
loop_
_entity_poly.entity_id
_entity_poly.type
_entity_poly.pdbx_seq_one_letter_code
_entity_poly.pdbx_strand_id
1 'polypeptide(L)'
;HMEPCDGTLMDSLLREISEETYLSMEGVPYTVSDKDVKITGVIKYERDLVGEVHFGLVCPIYLDSRIEISLKGKENIRSWIIPLDEYNSFVSSNGLIPESWADLVMENAEKLGIK
;
A
#
# COMPACT_ATOMS: atom_id res chain seq x y z
N HIS A 1 -1.90 -1.22 11.90
CA HIS A 1 -2.90 -2.11 12.54
C HIS A 1 -4.21 -1.37 12.81
N MET A 2 -5.28 -2.05 13.27
CA MET A 2 -6.43 -1.38 13.88
C MET A 2 -6.18 -1.22 15.39
N GLU A 3 -6.14 0.02 15.85
CA GLU A 3 -5.88 0.40 17.23
C GLU A 3 -7.20 0.54 18.02
N PRO A 4 -7.17 0.48 19.37
CA PRO A 4 -8.39 0.61 20.18
C PRO A 4 -9.16 1.93 20.00
N CYS A 5 -8.50 2.98 19.49
CA CYS A 5 -9.12 4.27 19.19
C CYS A 5 -9.73 4.35 17.79
N ASP A 6 -9.46 3.39 16.91
CA ASP A 6 -10.02 3.37 15.56
C ASP A 6 -11.50 2.94 15.63
N GLY A 7 -12.40 3.80 15.16
CA GLY A 7 -13.84 3.52 15.17
C GLY A 7 -14.27 2.51 14.10
N THR A 8 -13.54 2.48 12.99
CA THR A 8 -13.78 1.62 11.82
C THR A 8 -12.47 1.16 11.18
N LEU A 9 -12.55 0.17 10.29
CA LEU A 9 -11.41 -0.25 9.46
C LEU A 9 -10.90 0.88 8.55
N MET A 10 -11.79 1.75 8.08
CA MET A 10 -11.40 2.89 7.25
C MET A 10 -10.63 3.93 8.07
N ASP A 11 -11.07 4.22 9.30
CA ASP A 11 -10.35 5.13 10.20
C ASP A 11 -8.92 4.64 10.45
N SER A 12 -8.77 3.34 10.73
CA SER A 12 -7.46 2.69 10.89
C SER A 12 -6.60 2.85 9.64
N LEU A 13 -7.12 2.53 8.45
CA LEU A 13 -6.38 2.65 7.20
C LEU A 13 -5.93 4.09 6.92
N LEU A 14 -6.83 5.06 7.06
CA LEU A 14 -6.51 6.47 6.80
C LEU A 14 -5.50 7.01 7.81
N ARG A 15 -5.60 6.60 9.08
CA ARG A 15 -4.61 6.92 10.11
C ARG A 15 -3.23 6.38 9.74
N GLU A 16 -3.13 5.09 9.41
CA GLU A 16 -1.85 4.44 9.06
C GLU A 16 -1.20 5.11 7.83
N ILE A 17 -1.97 5.42 6.79
CA ILE A 17 -1.46 6.19 5.64
C ILE A 17 -0.90 7.54 6.10
N SER A 18 -1.64 8.25 6.96
CA SER A 18 -1.23 9.56 7.46
C SER A 18 -0.02 9.51 8.39
N GLU A 19 0.25 8.37 9.04
CA GLU A 19 1.42 8.18 9.91
C GLU A 19 2.69 7.95 9.08
N GLU A 20 2.57 7.24 7.96
CA GLU A 20 3.72 6.83 7.14
C GLU A 20 4.02 7.80 5.98
N THR A 21 3.06 8.62 5.56
CA THR A 21 3.20 9.47 4.36
C THR A 21 2.80 10.93 4.53
N TYR A 22 3.50 11.84 3.85
CA TYR A 22 3.08 13.21 3.58
C TYR A 22 2.60 13.31 2.13
N LEU A 23 1.34 13.72 1.95
CA LEU A 23 0.76 13.98 0.64
C LEU A 23 0.52 15.47 0.46
N SER A 24 0.81 15.98 -0.73
CA SER A 24 0.50 17.34 -1.13
C SER A 24 0.03 17.40 -2.58
N MET A 25 -0.80 18.39 -2.90
CA MET A 25 -1.16 18.70 -4.28
C MET A 25 -0.80 20.17 -4.51
N GLU A 26 0.14 20.42 -5.43
CA GLU A 26 0.62 21.77 -5.75
C GLU A 26 1.09 22.54 -4.49
N GLY A 27 1.74 21.84 -3.57
CA GLY A 27 2.27 22.40 -2.31
C GLY A 27 1.25 22.53 -1.16
N VAL A 28 -0.02 22.21 -1.38
CA VAL A 28 -1.06 22.21 -0.33
C VAL A 28 -1.19 20.81 0.26
N PRO A 29 -1.21 20.64 1.60
CA PRO A 29 -1.41 19.34 2.22
C PRO A 29 -2.69 18.67 1.72
N TYR A 30 -2.57 17.40 1.34
CA TYR A 30 -3.67 16.56 0.88
C TYR A 30 -3.95 15.46 1.91
N THR A 31 -5.23 15.19 2.16
CA THR A 31 -5.67 14.12 3.06
C THR A 31 -6.42 13.09 2.23
N VAL A 32 -5.94 11.84 2.26
CA VAL A 32 -6.65 10.71 1.67
C VAL A 32 -8.01 10.56 2.35
N SER A 33 -9.04 10.32 1.57
CA SER A 33 -10.41 10.12 2.06
C SER A 33 -10.99 8.81 1.52
N ASP A 34 -12.12 8.38 2.07
CA ASP A 34 -12.79 7.12 1.73
C ASP A 34 -13.05 6.95 0.23
N LYS A 35 -13.26 8.05 -0.50
CA LYS A 35 -13.51 8.01 -1.96
C LYS A 35 -12.27 7.61 -2.76
N ASP A 36 -11.09 7.83 -2.20
CA ASP A 36 -9.81 7.56 -2.85
C ASP A 36 -9.40 6.10 -2.63
N VAL A 37 -10.01 5.41 -1.67
CA VAL A 37 -9.69 4.04 -1.28
C VAL A 37 -10.70 3.06 -1.86
N LYS A 38 -10.19 1.96 -2.42
CA LYS A 38 -11.00 0.79 -2.77
C LYS A 38 -10.53 -0.41 -1.98
N ILE A 39 -11.42 -1.09 -1.26
CA ILE A 39 -11.10 -2.39 -0.67
C ILE A 39 -11.35 -3.46 -1.73
N THR A 40 -10.30 -4.19 -2.14
CA THR A 40 -10.39 -5.16 -3.25
C THR A 40 -10.32 -6.61 -2.81
N GLY A 41 -9.83 -6.88 -1.62
CA GLY A 41 -9.78 -8.24 -1.10
C GLY A 41 -9.06 -8.36 0.22
N VAL A 42 -8.98 -9.60 0.68
CA VAL A 42 -8.23 -10.00 1.87
C VAL A 42 -7.16 -10.98 1.44
N ILE A 43 -5.94 -10.81 1.96
CA ILE A 43 -4.82 -11.73 1.78
C ILE A 43 -4.46 -12.39 3.10
N LYS A 44 -4.01 -13.63 3.00
CA LYS A 44 -3.55 -14.43 4.12
C LYS A 44 -2.30 -15.18 3.69
N TYR A 45 -1.18 -14.92 4.35
CA TYR A 45 0.08 -15.61 4.13
C TYR A 45 0.35 -16.52 5.31
N GLU A 46 0.28 -17.84 5.15
CA GLU A 46 0.44 -18.79 6.27
C GLU A 46 1.80 -19.49 6.25
N ARG A 47 2.84 -18.84 5.67
CA ARG A 47 4.18 -19.44 5.57
C ARG A 47 5.19 -18.85 6.56
N ASP A 48 4.79 -17.89 7.38
CA ASP A 48 5.60 -17.34 8.48
C ASP A 48 4.75 -17.03 9.72
N LEU A 49 5.42 -16.87 10.86
CA LEU A 49 4.77 -16.67 12.17
C LEU A 49 3.92 -15.40 12.25
N VAL A 50 4.30 -14.35 11.51
CA VAL A 50 3.54 -13.09 11.48
C VAL A 50 2.27 -13.31 10.67
N GLY A 51 2.42 -13.91 9.50
CA GLY A 51 1.38 -14.23 8.57
C GLY A 51 0.32 -15.16 9.13
N GLU A 52 0.70 -16.15 9.95
CA GLU A 52 -0.22 -17.06 10.65
C GLU A 52 -1.24 -16.33 11.53
N VAL A 53 -0.88 -15.18 12.12
CA VAL A 53 -1.75 -14.45 13.05
C VAL A 53 -2.34 -13.15 12.48
N HIS A 54 -1.94 -12.73 11.29
CA HIS A 54 -2.47 -11.51 10.64
C HIS A 54 -3.32 -11.81 9.41
N PHE A 55 -4.24 -10.90 9.10
CA PHE A 55 -4.94 -10.83 7.81
C PHE A 55 -4.62 -9.48 7.19
N GLY A 56 -4.31 -9.48 5.90
CA GLY A 56 -4.07 -8.25 5.15
C GLY A 56 -5.33 -7.82 4.41
N LEU A 57 -5.65 -6.54 4.49
CA LEU A 57 -6.64 -5.93 3.61
C LEU A 57 -5.90 -5.31 2.43
N VAL A 58 -6.30 -5.66 1.21
CA VAL A 58 -5.72 -5.05 0.00
C VAL A 58 -6.56 -3.85 -0.37
N CYS A 59 -5.93 -2.68 -0.34
CA CYS A 59 -6.59 -1.39 -0.51
C CYS A 59 -5.88 -0.53 -1.56
N PRO A 60 -6.19 -0.65 -2.86
CA PRO A 60 -5.72 0.30 -3.84
C PRO A 60 -6.20 1.72 -3.52
N ILE A 61 -5.28 2.68 -3.58
CA ILE A 61 -5.54 4.09 -3.37
C ILE A 61 -5.38 4.81 -4.72
N TYR A 62 -6.46 5.41 -5.19
CA TYR A 62 -6.52 6.12 -6.46
C TYR A 62 -6.41 7.61 -6.21
N LEU A 63 -5.26 8.17 -6.56
CA LEU A 63 -4.92 9.57 -6.35
C LEU A 63 -4.87 10.32 -7.68
N ASP A 64 -5.16 11.62 -7.63
CA ASP A 64 -4.89 12.53 -8.74
C ASP A 64 -3.39 12.51 -9.05
N SER A 65 -3.00 12.48 -10.33
CA SER A 65 -1.60 12.41 -10.75
C SER A 65 -0.75 13.61 -10.31
N ARG A 66 -1.38 14.70 -9.85
CA ARG A 66 -0.70 15.88 -9.30
C ARG A 66 -0.37 15.75 -7.81
N ILE A 67 -0.84 14.68 -7.15
CA ILE A 67 -0.52 14.42 -5.76
C ILE A 67 0.91 13.92 -5.66
N GLU A 68 1.73 14.68 -4.95
CA GLU A 68 3.07 14.30 -4.53
C GLU A 68 2.98 13.53 -3.22
N ILE A 69 3.75 12.44 -3.10
CA ILE A 69 3.78 11.60 -1.92
C ILE A 69 5.23 11.43 -1.46
N SER A 70 5.47 11.66 -0.18
CA SER A 70 6.76 11.44 0.47
C SER A 70 6.59 10.63 1.75
N LEU A 71 7.58 9.82 2.10
CA LEU A 71 7.57 9.02 3.32
C LEU A 71 7.96 9.89 4.52
N LYS A 72 7.32 9.68 5.68
CA LYS A 72 7.71 10.35 6.94
C LYS A 72 8.92 9.67 7.60
N GLY A 73 9.12 8.38 7.33
CA GLY A 73 10.15 7.54 7.93
C GLY A 73 11.55 7.70 7.32
N LYS A 74 12.53 7.03 7.93
CA LYS A 74 13.91 6.88 7.41
C LYS A 74 14.05 5.68 6.46
N GLU A 75 12.94 5.12 6.01
CA GLU A 75 12.96 3.95 5.15
C GLU A 75 13.62 4.32 3.82
N ASN A 76 14.80 3.74 3.60
CA ASN A 76 15.61 4.02 2.44
C ASN A 76 15.09 3.18 1.28
N ILE A 77 13.88 3.50 0.79
CA ILE A 77 13.22 2.73 -0.24
C ILE A 77 13.64 3.28 -1.60
N ARG A 78 14.58 2.59 -2.25
CA ARG A 78 14.83 2.78 -3.67
C ARG A 78 13.56 2.40 -4.43
N SER A 79 13.12 3.24 -5.36
CA SER A 79 11.96 2.95 -6.22
C SER A 79 10.61 2.80 -5.48
N TRP A 80 10.40 3.60 -4.43
CA TRP A 80 9.17 3.55 -3.61
C TRP A 80 7.88 3.89 -4.40
N ILE A 81 7.97 4.77 -5.40
CA ILE A 81 6.90 5.01 -6.37
C ILE A 81 7.46 4.80 -7.76
N ILE A 82 7.02 3.74 -8.41
CA ILE A 82 7.36 3.42 -9.79
C ILE A 82 6.11 2.91 -10.54
N PRO A 83 6.07 3.05 -11.87
CA PRO A 83 5.08 2.39 -12.70
C PRO A 83 5.05 0.87 -12.49
N LEU A 84 3.88 0.26 -12.64
CA LEU A 84 3.67 -1.18 -12.44
C LEU A 84 4.51 -2.03 -13.41
N ASP A 85 4.65 -1.60 -14.66
CA ASP A 85 5.51 -2.25 -15.66
C ASP A 85 6.99 -2.18 -15.29
N GLU A 86 7.46 -1.06 -14.73
CA GLU A 86 8.80 -0.92 -14.20
C GLU A 86 9.03 -1.84 -12.97
N TYR A 87 8.06 -1.91 -12.06
CA TYR A 87 8.08 -2.84 -10.93
C TYR A 87 8.23 -4.30 -11.41
N ASN A 88 7.37 -4.72 -12.35
CA ASN A 88 7.40 -6.07 -12.91
C ASN A 88 8.74 -6.38 -13.61
N SER A 89 9.33 -5.38 -14.27
CA SER A 89 10.66 -5.49 -14.89
C SER A 89 11.77 -5.68 -13.84
N PHE A 90 11.73 -4.94 -12.73
CA PHE A 90 12.70 -5.12 -11.64
C PHE A 90 12.58 -6.47 -10.94
N VAL A 91 11.35 -6.95 -10.69
CA VAL A 91 11.12 -8.28 -10.13
C VAL A 91 11.66 -9.36 -11.08
N SER A 92 11.33 -9.28 -12.36
CA SER A 92 11.74 -10.27 -13.38
C SER A 92 13.26 -10.32 -13.60
N SER A 93 13.96 -9.21 -13.35
CA SER A 93 15.42 -9.10 -13.48
C SER A 93 16.18 -9.37 -12.17
N ASN A 94 15.50 -9.77 -11.09
CA ASN A 94 16.05 -9.87 -9.73
C ASN A 94 16.66 -8.56 -9.20
N GLY A 95 16.24 -7.42 -9.74
CA GLY A 95 16.61 -6.09 -9.24
C GLY A 95 15.83 -5.68 -8.00
N LEU A 96 14.66 -6.30 -7.78
CA LEU A 96 13.81 -6.16 -6.60
C LEU A 96 13.28 -7.55 -6.22
N ILE A 97 13.37 -7.90 -4.93
CA ILE A 97 12.79 -9.14 -4.40
C ILE A 97 11.60 -8.72 -3.52
N PRO A 98 10.35 -8.97 -3.93
CA PRO A 98 9.19 -8.62 -3.14
C PRO A 98 9.19 -9.33 -1.78
N GLU A 99 8.69 -8.65 -0.76
CA GLU A 99 8.42 -9.29 0.53
C GLU A 99 7.16 -10.17 0.46
N SER A 100 7.07 -11.16 1.35
CA SER A 100 6.05 -12.23 1.37
C SER A 100 4.63 -11.79 0.99
N TRP A 101 4.14 -10.70 1.56
CA TRP A 101 2.77 -10.22 1.35
C TRP A 101 2.64 -9.42 0.06
N ALA A 102 3.66 -8.64 -0.30
CA ALA A 102 3.70 -7.91 -1.56
C ALA A 102 3.67 -8.88 -2.74
N ASP A 103 4.42 -9.98 -2.67
CA ASP A 103 4.44 -11.04 -3.68
C ASP A 103 3.03 -11.62 -3.92
N LEU A 104 2.33 -11.98 -2.83
CA LEU A 104 0.95 -12.49 -2.91
C LEU A 104 -0.03 -11.49 -3.55
N VAL A 105 0.10 -10.20 -3.23
CA VAL A 105 -0.75 -9.15 -3.85
C VAL A 105 -0.51 -9.12 -5.34
N MET A 106 0.75 -9.17 -5.77
CA MET A 106 1.14 -9.07 -7.17
C MET A 106 0.75 -10.31 -7.99
N GLU A 107 0.93 -11.51 -7.44
CA GLU A 107 0.45 -12.77 -8.05
C GLU A 107 -1.07 -12.76 -8.31
N ASN A 108 -1.82 -11.99 -7.53
CA ASN A 108 -3.27 -11.91 -7.60
C ASN A 108 -3.78 -10.52 -8.07
N ALA A 109 -2.89 -9.66 -8.59
CA ALA A 109 -3.21 -8.27 -8.92
C ALA A 109 -4.44 -8.16 -9.84
N GLU A 110 -4.51 -8.99 -10.89
CA GLU A 110 -5.64 -9.02 -11.82
C GLU A 110 -6.97 -9.36 -11.11
N LYS A 111 -6.97 -10.39 -10.25
CA LYS A 111 -8.15 -10.80 -9.47
C LYS A 111 -8.57 -9.72 -8.47
N LEU A 112 -7.60 -8.99 -7.93
CA LEU A 112 -7.78 -7.86 -7.03
C LEU A 112 -8.14 -6.57 -7.79
N GLY A 113 -8.21 -6.58 -9.12
CA GLY A 113 -8.53 -5.42 -9.94
C GLY A 113 -7.49 -4.31 -9.86
N ILE A 114 -6.25 -4.66 -9.51
CA ILE A 114 -5.07 -3.79 -9.55
C ILE A 114 -4.55 -3.82 -10.99
N LYS A 115 -4.45 -2.66 -11.62
CA LYS A 115 -4.07 -2.48 -13.03
C LYS A 115 -3.03 -1.39 -13.16
#